data_AF-A0A2R7P565-F1
#
_entry.id   AF-A0A2R7P565-F1
#
_cell.length_a   1.000
_cell.length_b   1.000
_cell.length_c   1.000
_cell.angle_alpha   90.00
_cell.angle_beta   90.00
_cell.angle_gamma   90.00
#
_symmetry.space_group_name_H-M   'P 1'
#
loop_
_entity.id
_entity.type
_entity.pdbx_description
1 polymer ?
#
loop_
_entity_poly.entity_id
_entity_poly.type
_entity_poly.pdbx_seq_one_letter_code
_entity_poly.pdbx_strand_id
1 'polypeptide(L)'
;MSHLDGSIKLFAPEYDLRTIKSKRTNTRNQYFVKGEAQRLTLDVMREAGKPLNNLEITAQLLERKGIEATEAITARIQKNVFAVIHRLEARHIVREIDNGAGVMKWEIV
;
A
#
# COMPACT_ATOMS: atom_id res chain seq x y z
N MET A 1 -21.08 19.57 -6.93
CA MET A 1 -20.01 20.40 -6.32
C MET A 1 -20.07 21.78 -6.99
N SER A 2 -20.99 22.65 -6.59
CA SER A 2 -21.11 24.01 -7.16
C SER A 2 -21.22 25.10 -6.09
N HIS A 3 -21.52 24.72 -4.84
CA HIS A 3 -21.72 25.67 -3.74
C HIS A 3 -20.41 26.31 -3.25
N LEU A 4 -19.30 25.57 -3.25
CA LEU A 4 -18.00 26.09 -2.80
C LEU A 4 -17.43 27.13 -3.77
N ASP A 5 -17.53 26.89 -5.06
CA ASP A 5 -17.03 27.77 -6.12
C ASP A 5 -17.71 29.15 -6.09
N GLY A 6 -19.02 29.17 -5.81
CA GLY A 6 -19.78 30.40 -5.62
C GLY A 6 -19.33 31.21 -4.40
N SER A 7 -19.06 30.53 -3.28
CA SER A 7 -18.53 31.18 -2.09
C SER A 7 -17.11 31.73 -2.31
N ILE A 8 -16.23 31.01 -3.01
CA ILE A 8 -14.88 31.50 -3.32
C ILE A 8 -14.94 32.80 -4.12
N LYS A 9 -15.81 32.86 -5.15
CA LYS A 9 -16.02 34.08 -5.94
C LYS A 9 -16.61 35.24 -5.14
N LEU A 10 -17.46 34.97 -4.14
CA LEU A 10 -18.05 36.00 -3.29
C LEU A 10 -16.98 36.73 -2.46
N PHE A 11 -15.95 36.02 -1.99
CA PHE A 11 -14.86 36.59 -1.18
C PHE A 11 -13.62 36.98 -1.99
N ALA A 12 -13.40 36.37 -3.16
CA ALA A 12 -12.27 36.65 -4.05
C ALA A 12 -12.72 36.58 -5.52
N PRO A 13 -13.31 37.67 -6.06
CA PRO A 13 -13.88 37.69 -7.42
C PRO A 13 -12.84 37.44 -8.52
N GLU A 14 -11.62 37.92 -8.31
CA GLU A 14 -10.49 37.80 -9.24
C GLU A 14 -9.83 36.40 -9.23
N TYR A 15 -10.24 35.51 -8.32
CA TYR A 15 -9.62 34.21 -8.19
C TYR A 15 -10.06 33.26 -9.32
N ASP A 16 -9.11 32.86 -10.16
CA ASP A 16 -9.39 31.92 -11.25
C ASP A 16 -9.58 30.50 -10.72
N LEU A 17 -10.85 30.10 -10.59
CA LEU A 17 -11.27 28.77 -10.16
C LEU A 17 -10.71 27.63 -11.04
N ARG A 18 -10.30 27.90 -12.29
CA ARG A 18 -9.69 26.90 -13.18
C ARG A 18 -8.31 26.45 -12.70
N THR A 19 -7.67 27.24 -11.84
CA THR A 19 -6.39 26.90 -11.21
C THR A 19 -6.54 25.95 -10.03
N ILE A 20 -7.76 25.75 -9.53
CA ILE A 20 -8.03 24.82 -8.42
C ILE A 20 -7.88 23.39 -8.94
N LYS A 21 -6.85 22.69 -8.45
CA LYS A 21 -6.64 21.29 -8.75
C LYS A 21 -7.83 20.45 -8.27
N SER A 22 -8.31 19.56 -9.13
CA SER A 22 -9.37 18.61 -8.78
C SER A 22 -9.05 17.87 -7.49
N LYS A 23 -10.04 17.81 -6.60
CA LYS A 23 -9.96 17.04 -5.36
C LYS A 23 -9.63 15.58 -5.71
N ARG A 24 -8.51 15.06 -5.21
CA ARG A 24 -8.14 13.66 -5.39
C ARG A 24 -9.19 12.79 -4.70
N THR A 25 -9.91 11.98 -5.47
CA THR A 25 -10.72 10.89 -4.93
C THR A 25 -9.78 9.75 -4.57
N ASN A 26 -9.83 9.31 -3.31
CA ASN A 26 -9.07 8.14 -2.89
C ASN A 26 -9.91 6.90 -3.22
N THR A 27 -9.52 6.15 -4.25
CA THR A 27 -10.21 4.90 -4.59
C THR A 27 -9.93 3.87 -3.50
N ARG A 28 -11.00 3.29 -2.95
CA ARG A 28 -10.89 2.24 -1.92
C ARG A 28 -10.03 1.08 -2.44
N ASN A 29 -9.22 0.51 -1.57
CA ASN A 29 -8.42 -0.67 -1.92
C ASN A 29 -9.37 -1.80 -2.35
N GLN A 30 -9.31 -2.18 -3.62
CA GLN A 30 -10.19 -3.21 -4.20
C GLN A 30 -9.72 -4.63 -3.88
N TYR A 31 -8.46 -4.82 -3.52
CA TYR A 31 -7.84 -6.14 -3.38
C TYR A 31 -7.86 -6.66 -1.94
N PHE A 32 -7.89 -5.74 -0.96
CA PHE A 32 -7.84 -6.10 0.45
C PHE A 32 -8.93 -5.38 1.24
N VAL A 33 -9.67 -6.13 2.04
CA VAL A 33 -10.55 -5.54 3.06
C VAL A 33 -9.72 -4.98 4.22
N LYS A 34 -10.35 -4.20 5.11
CA LYS A 34 -9.66 -3.54 6.23
C LYS A 34 -8.93 -4.59 7.09
N GLY A 35 -7.62 -4.43 7.25
CA GLY A 35 -6.77 -5.32 8.07
C GLY A 35 -6.37 -6.64 7.39
N GLU A 36 -6.96 -6.98 6.24
CA GLU A 36 -6.71 -8.26 5.58
C GLU A 36 -5.29 -8.37 5.04
N ALA A 37 -4.77 -7.31 4.42
CA ALA A 37 -3.41 -7.30 3.89
C ALA A 37 -2.37 -7.63 4.98
N GLN A 38 -2.49 -7.00 6.16
CA GLN A 38 -1.60 -7.27 7.28
C GLN A 38 -1.68 -8.72 7.75
N ARG A 39 -2.91 -9.27 7.85
CA ARG A 39 -3.11 -10.67 8.24
C ARG A 39 -2.44 -11.62 7.25
N LEU A 40 -2.74 -11.46 5.95
CA LEU A 40 -2.18 -12.32 4.90
C LEU A 40 -0.66 -12.21 4.79
N THR A 41 -0.09 -11.01 4.95
CA THR A 41 1.37 -10.84 4.99
C THR A 41 1.99 -11.64 6.13
N LEU A 42 1.44 -11.56 7.34
CA LEU A 42 1.94 -12.34 8.47
C LEU A 42 1.75 -13.85 8.27
N ASP A 43 0.62 -14.28 7.70
CA ASP A 43 0.35 -15.69 7.41
C ASP A 43 1.38 -16.24 6.41
N VAL A 44 1.68 -15.49 5.34
CA VAL A 44 2.74 -15.82 4.36
C VAL A 44 4.11 -15.93 5.03
N MET A 45 4.49 -14.98 5.86
CA MET A 45 5.78 -14.99 6.54
C MET A 45 5.90 -16.18 7.52
N ARG A 46 4.81 -16.50 8.25
CA ARG A 46 4.76 -17.66 9.17
C ARG A 46 4.88 -18.97 8.44
N GLU A 47 4.14 -19.15 7.35
CA GLU A 47 4.15 -20.39 6.57
C GLU A 47 5.48 -20.62 5.85
N ALA A 48 6.13 -19.55 5.40
CA ALA A 48 7.45 -19.67 4.79
C ALA A 48 8.54 -20.09 5.77
N GLY A 49 8.41 -19.72 7.06
CA GLY A 49 9.36 -20.07 8.12
C GLY A 49 10.79 -19.55 7.89
N LYS A 50 10.98 -18.62 6.95
CA LYS A 50 12.27 -18.06 6.56
C LYS A 50 12.13 -16.58 6.20
N PRO A 51 13.23 -15.80 6.22
CA PRO A 51 13.18 -14.40 5.83
C PRO A 51 12.78 -14.24 4.36
N LEU A 52 11.78 -13.40 4.11
CA LEU A 52 11.23 -13.13 2.78
C LEU A 52 11.46 -11.68 2.35
N ASN A 53 11.66 -11.45 1.06
CA ASN A 53 11.66 -10.10 0.49
C ASN A 53 10.25 -9.65 0.09
N ASN A 54 10.10 -8.35 -0.20
CA ASN A 54 8.80 -7.75 -0.54
C ASN A 54 8.17 -8.34 -1.81
N LEU A 55 8.98 -8.76 -2.79
CA LEU A 55 8.52 -9.33 -4.05
C LEU A 55 7.98 -10.75 -3.83
N GLU A 56 8.67 -11.57 -3.03
CA GLU A 56 8.24 -12.91 -2.63
C GLU A 56 6.91 -12.87 -1.87
N ILE A 57 6.78 -11.93 -0.92
CA ILE A 57 5.52 -11.72 -0.18
C ILE A 57 4.40 -11.30 -1.14
N THR A 58 4.68 -10.38 -2.07
CA THR A 58 3.69 -9.90 -3.05
C THR A 58 3.21 -11.03 -3.96
N ALA A 59 4.12 -11.86 -4.46
CA ALA A 59 3.80 -12.99 -5.32
C ALA A 59 2.88 -14.00 -4.61
N GLN A 60 3.21 -14.36 -3.37
CA GLN A 60 2.37 -15.27 -2.57
C GLN A 60 1.00 -14.66 -2.23
N LEU A 61 0.91 -13.34 -2.01
CA LEU A 61 -0.38 -12.66 -1.81
C LEU A 61 -1.26 -12.69 -3.06
N LEU A 62 -0.67 -12.49 -4.25
CA LEU A 62 -1.36 -12.56 -5.54
C LEU A 62 -1.91 -13.97 -5.77
N GLU A 63 -1.08 -14.99 -5.53
CA GLU A 63 -1.45 -16.40 -5.66
C GLU A 63 -2.60 -16.76 -4.73
N ARG A 64 -2.52 -16.44 -3.44
CA ARG A 64 -3.60 -16.73 -2.47
C ARG A 64 -4.91 -16.05 -2.79
N LYS A 65 -4.86 -14.87 -3.41
CA LYS A 65 -6.04 -14.12 -3.81
C LYS A 65 -6.61 -14.56 -5.15
N GLY A 66 -5.90 -15.41 -5.91
CA GLY A 66 -6.27 -15.78 -7.27
C GLY A 66 -6.29 -14.58 -8.23
N ILE A 67 -5.44 -13.58 -7.99
CA ILE A 67 -5.38 -12.37 -8.83
C ILE A 67 -4.34 -12.58 -9.91
N GLU A 68 -4.72 -12.33 -11.16
CA GLU A 68 -3.79 -12.35 -12.28
C GLU A 68 -2.72 -11.26 -12.12
N ALA A 69 -1.46 -11.68 -12.11
CA ALA A 69 -0.32 -10.82 -11.89
C ALA A 69 0.01 -10.00 -13.16
N THR A 70 -0.60 -8.81 -13.27
CA THR A 70 -0.14 -7.79 -14.23
C THR A 70 0.85 -6.85 -13.55
N GLU A 71 1.76 -6.23 -14.31
CA GLU A 71 2.78 -5.32 -13.76
C GLU A 71 2.17 -4.20 -12.90
N ALA A 72 1.06 -3.61 -13.36
CA ALA A 72 0.35 -2.55 -12.64
C ALA A 72 -0.26 -3.05 -11.31
N ILE A 73 -0.80 -4.26 -11.30
CA ILE A 73 -1.38 -4.87 -10.08
C ILE A 73 -0.25 -5.23 -9.11
N THR A 74 0.80 -5.88 -9.59
CA THR A 74 1.96 -6.27 -8.79
C THR A 74 2.59 -5.05 -8.12
N ALA A 75 2.85 -3.97 -8.86
CA ALA A 75 3.39 -2.73 -8.28
C ALA A 75 2.46 -2.11 -7.23
N ARG A 76 1.14 -2.22 -7.41
CA ARG A 76 0.15 -1.70 -6.46
C ARG A 76 0.06 -2.54 -5.18
N ILE A 77 0.10 -3.85 -5.29
CA ILE A 77 0.14 -4.75 -4.13
C ILE A 77 1.48 -4.64 -3.40
N GLN A 78 2.60 -4.57 -4.13
CA GLN A 78 3.92 -4.40 -3.54
C GLN A 78 4.03 -3.13 -2.70
N LYS A 79 3.47 -2.00 -3.17
CA LYS A 79 3.35 -0.76 -2.37
C LYS A 79 2.51 -0.96 -1.09
N ASN A 80 1.47 -1.78 -1.16
CA ASN A 80 0.66 -2.10 0.01
C ASN A 80 1.45 -2.95 1.02
N VAL A 81 2.12 -3.99 0.54
CA VAL A 81 3.00 -4.87 1.33
C VAL A 81 4.09 -4.07 2.02
N PHE A 82 4.75 -3.16 1.31
CA PHE A 82 5.75 -2.26 1.87
C PHE A 82 5.20 -1.44 3.05
N ALA A 83 4.02 -0.81 2.88
CA ALA A 83 3.38 -0.03 3.93
C ALA A 83 2.93 -0.87 5.13
N VAL A 84 2.56 -2.14 4.90
CA VAL A 84 2.20 -3.10 5.95
C VAL A 84 3.44 -3.50 6.74
N ILE A 85 4.52 -3.87 6.06
CA ILE A 85 5.75 -4.35 6.68
C ILE A 85 6.37 -3.27 7.55
N HIS A 86 6.53 -2.04 7.05
CA HIS A 86 7.05 -0.95 7.89
C HIS A 86 6.19 -0.65 9.10
N ARG A 87 4.87 -0.87 9.01
CA ARG A 87 3.99 -0.73 10.18
C ARG A 87 4.21 -1.87 11.19
N LEU A 88 4.48 -3.08 10.72
CA LEU A 88 4.78 -4.23 11.57
C LEU A 88 6.17 -4.09 12.22
N GLU A 89 7.13 -3.57 11.46
CA GLU A 89 8.48 -3.23 11.93
C GLU A 89 8.44 -2.17 13.03
N ALA A 90 7.70 -1.08 12.82
CA ALA A 90 7.48 -0.05 13.83
C ALA A 90 6.79 -0.56 15.11
N ARG A 91 6.21 -1.77 15.07
CA ARG A 91 5.61 -2.47 16.21
C ARG A 91 6.48 -3.60 16.74
N HIS A 92 7.70 -3.76 16.23
CA HIS A 92 8.65 -4.82 16.56
C HIS A 92 8.10 -6.24 16.31
N ILE A 93 7.16 -6.41 15.38
CA ILE A 93 6.61 -7.72 14.99
C ILE A 93 7.47 -8.39 13.93
N VAL A 94 8.09 -7.59 13.06
CA VAL A 94 9.03 -8.04 12.04
C VAL A 94 10.31 -7.23 12.15
N ARG A 95 11.42 -7.81 11.73
CA ARG A 95 12.72 -7.14 11.65
C ARG A 95 13.32 -7.30 10.26
N GLU A 96 14.05 -6.27 9.84
CA GLU A 96 14.91 -6.36 8.68
C GLU A 96 16.10 -7.28 8.97
N ILE A 97 16.44 -8.11 7.99
CA ILE A 97 17.68 -8.86 7.96
C ILE A 97 18.47 -8.41 6.73
N ASP A 98 19.63 -7.82 6.99
CA ASP A 98 20.62 -7.59 5.95
C ASP A 98 21.39 -8.88 5.68
N ASN A 99 21.26 -9.39 4.46
CA ASN A 99 21.94 -10.59 3.99
C ASN A 99 23.17 -10.27 3.11
N GLY A 100 23.59 -8.99 3.00
CA GLY A 100 24.73 -8.57 2.17
C GLY A 100 24.50 -8.71 0.66
N ALA A 101 23.32 -9.18 0.25
CA ALA A 101 22.94 -9.43 -1.15
C ALA A 101 22.22 -8.23 -1.80
N GLY A 102 22.13 -7.09 -1.12
CA GLY A 102 21.45 -5.87 -1.60
C GLY A 102 19.93 -5.95 -1.66
N VAL A 103 19.32 -7.10 -1.31
CA VAL A 103 17.87 -7.27 -1.23
C VAL A 103 17.44 -7.39 0.22
N MET A 104 16.67 -6.41 0.68
CA MET A 104 16.07 -6.34 2.01
C MET A 104 15.14 -7.53 2.24
N LYS A 105 15.38 -8.27 3.34
CA LYS A 105 14.53 -9.39 3.77
C LYS A 105 13.94 -9.11 5.15
N TRP A 106 12.80 -9.74 5.40
CA TRP A 106 12.01 -9.55 6.60
C TRP A 106 11.76 -10.87 7.30
N GLU A 107 11.95 -10.88 8.61
CA GLU A 107 11.68 -12.02 9.48
C GLU A 107 10.71 -11.61 10.60
N ILE A 108 9.88 -12.54 11.06
CA ILE A 108 9.05 -12.35 12.25
C ILE A 108 9.93 -12.48 13.50
N VAL A 109 9.79 -11.54 14.44
CA VAL A 109 10.52 -11.52 15.71
C VAL A 109 9.96 -12.53 16.70
#